data_AF-A0A5N5LZ97-F1
#
_entry.id   AF-A0A5N5LZ97-F1
#
_cell.length_a   1.000
_cell.length_b   1.000
_cell.length_c   1.000
_cell.angle_alpha   90.00
_cell.angle_beta   90.00
_cell.angle_gamma   90.00
#
_symmetry.space_group_name_H-M   'P 1'
#
loop_
_entity.id
_entity.type
_entity.pdbx_description
1 polymer ?
#
loop_
_entity_poly.entity_id
_entity_poly.type
_entity_poly.pdbx_seq_one_letter_code
_entity_poly.pdbx_strand_id
1 'polypeptide(L)'
;MVGDQWRFPAGDEVLSQLWSSIPFQPHPNEEDGIIWNHTSSGRFSIASAWDLLRAHRPTTNMQYILWHPLHVPRLSFILWLASQGRLSTKDRVHTVNMEDGSCKLCNQATETHEHLFFQCLFSAQVWQTVNNKAKMHWPSLPWADLLQWAMSRVKKKGGINNHIGSLLLSSTVYHLWQERNRRIFCDHHKASQAISADIYQQVRTQLIHAQDRLKWPVQVQTTWNLLDDYAH
;
A
#
# COMPACT_ATOMS: atom_id res chain seq x y z
N MET A 1 57.98 18.59 0.45
CA MET A 1 58.35 17.32 1.11
C MET A 1 59.83 17.11 0.92
N VAL A 2 60.61 16.99 2.00
CA VAL A 2 62.01 16.55 1.95
C VAL A 2 62.13 15.44 2.99
N GLY A 3 62.31 14.19 2.54
CA GLY A 3 62.41 13.02 3.43
C GLY A 3 61.16 12.77 4.29
N ASP A 4 60.02 12.48 3.65
CA ASP A 4 58.74 12.09 4.29
C ASP A 4 58.14 13.08 5.32
N GLN A 5 58.68 14.29 5.43
CA GLN A 5 58.13 15.33 6.30
C GLN A 5 57.69 16.58 5.54
N TRP A 6 56.50 17.06 5.91
CA TRP A 6 55.98 18.36 5.49
C TRP A 6 56.68 19.46 6.28
N ARG A 7 57.21 20.49 5.60
CA ARG A 7 57.80 21.66 6.26
C ARG A 7 56.90 22.86 6.04
N PHE A 8 56.28 23.36 7.11
CA PHE A 8 55.53 24.62 7.07
C PHE A 8 56.51 25.82 6.97
N PRO A 9 56.11 26.94 6.36
CA PRO A 9 56.88 28.18 6.37
C PRO A 9 57.19 28.63 7.81
N ALA A 10 58.37 29.20 8.04
CA ALA A 10 58.75 29.68 9.36
C ALA A 10 57.81 30.81 9.83
N GLY A 11 57.16 30.61 10.98
CA GLY A 11 56.30 31.63 11.63
C GLY A 11 54.84 31.21 11.87
N ASP A 12 54.41 30.04 11.40
CA ASP A 12 53.02 29.58 11.57
C ASP A 12 52.90 28.46 12.62
N GLU A 13 52.98 28.86 13.90
CA GLU A 13 52.83 27.95 15.05
C GLU A 13 51.45 27.29 15.08
N VAL A 14 50.41 27.99 14.61
CA VAL A 14 49.04 27.52 14.60
C VAL A 14 48.87 26.33 13.64
N LEU A 15 49.37 26.46 12.41
CA LEU A 15 49.32 25.35 11.45
C LEU A 15 50.16 24.15 11.91
N SER A 16 51.29 24.40 12.57
CA SER A 16 52.14 23.34 13.12
C SER A 16 51.47 22.57 14.26
N GLN A 17 50.80 23.27 15.18
CA GLN A 17 50.01 22.66 16.25
C GLN A 17 48.82 21.86 15.69
N LEU A 18 48.07 22.43 14.75
CA LEU A 18 46.95 21.73 14.10
C LEU A 18 47.44 20.47 13.38
N TRP A 19 48.52 20.55 12.61
CA TRP A 19 49.09 19.37 11.94
C TRP A 19 49.49 18.28 12.93
N SER A 20 50.13 18.63 14.05
CA SER A 20 50.51 17.66 15.08
C SER A 20 49.33 17.02 15.82
N SER A 21 48.16 17.68 15.80
CA SER A 21 46.94 17.16 16.43
C SER A 21 46.17 16.17 15.55
N ILE A 22 46.51 16.07 14.26
CA ILE A 22 45.86 15.14 13.34
C ILE A 22 46.47 13.74 13.55
N PRO A 23 45.70 12.72 13.98
CA PRO A 23 46.20 11.37 14.22
C PRO A 23 46.45 10.57 12.93
N PHE A 24 46.30 11.20 11.77
CA PHE A 24 46.46 10.60 10.45
C PHE A 24 47.91 10.76 9.98
N GLN A 25 48.57 9.64 9.72
CA GLN A 25 49.88 9.61 9.08
C GLN A 25 49.70 9.19 7.63
N PRO A 26 49.93 10.07 6.65
CA PRO A 26 49.83 9.69 5.24
C PRO A 26 50.91 8.66 4.91
N HIS A 27 50.50 7.53 4.32
CA HIS A 27 51.43 6.52 3.82
C HIS A 27 51.93 6.93 2.43
N PRO A 28 53.23 7.25 2.24
CA PRO A 28 53.74 7.81 0.98
C PRO A 28 53.59 6.88 -0.24
N ASN A 29 53.38 5.59 0.01
CA ASN A 29 53.31 4.54 -1.00
C ASN A 29 51.88 4.01 -1.23
N GLU A 30 50.87 4.59 -0.57
CA GLU A 30 49.46 4.25 -0.78
C GLU A 30 48.77 5.42 -1.50
N GLU A 31 48.03 5.11 -2.56
CA GLU A 31 47.23 6.12 -3.26
C GLU A 31 45.96 6.45 -2.46
N ASP A 32 45.57 7.73 -2.45
CA ASP A 32 44.32 8.16 -1.82
C ASP A 32 43.11 7.48 -2.47
N GLY A 33 42.25 6.87 -1.64
CA GLY A 33 41.05 6.17 -2.07
C GLY A 33 39.77 6.79 -1.54
N ILE A 34 38.73 6.86 -2.37
CA ILE A 34 37.38 7.23 -1.92
C ILE A 34 36.75 6.01 -1.25
N ILE A 35 36.47 6.10 0.05
CA ILE A 35 35.85 5.04 0.83
C ILE A 35 34.42 5.44 1.22
N TRP A 36 33.47 4.54 0.97
CA TRP A 36 32.08 4.68 1.39
C TRP A 36 31.87 4.13 2.80
N ASN A 37 31.71 5.02 3.78
CA ASN A 37 31.66 4.67 5.21
C ASN A 37 30.36 3.97 5.67
N HIS A 38 29.40 3.73 4.77
CA HIS A 38 28.15 3.02 5.10
C HIS A 38 28.10 1.58 4.54
N THR A 39 29.24 1.03 4.12
CA THR A 39 29.40 -0.42 3.87
C THR A 39 30.68 -0.90 4.53
N SER A 40 30.66 -2.11 5.10
CA SER A 40 31.84 -2.74 5.71
C SER A 40 32.97 -3.01 4.69
N SER A 41 32.63 -3.05 3.40
CA SER A 41 33.57 -3.21 2.30
C SER A 41 34.19 -1.90 1.82
N GLY A 42 33.74 -0.74 2.33
CA GLY A 42 34.16 0.57 1.85
C GLY A 42 33.72 0.92 0.43
N ARG A 43 32.97 0.03 -0.24
CA ARG A 43 32.54 0.20 -1.63
C ARG A 43 31.19 0.90 -1.68
N PHE A 44 31.11 1.93 -2.52
CA PHE A 44 29.87 2.61 -2.82
C PHE A 44 28.91 1.67 -3.58
N SER A 45 27.63 1.76 -3.24
CA SER A 45 26.56 1.20 -4.04
C SER A 45 25.34 2.11 -3.99
N ILE A 46 24.53 2.08 -5.06
CA ILE A 46 23.26 2.81 -5.09
C ILE A 46 22.34 2.33 -3.94
N ALA A 47 22.38 1.03 -3.61
CA ALA A 47 21.60 0.47 -2.50
C ALA A 47 22.00 1.07 -1.15
N SER A 48 23.29 1.13 -0.83
CA SER A 48 23.78 1.70 0.43
C SER A 48 23.57 3.22 0.53
N ALA A 49 23.68 3.93 -0.60
CA ALA A 49 23.33 5.35 -0.65
C ALA A 49 21.82 5.58 -0.43
N TRP A 50 20.98 4.73 -1.03
CA TRP A 50 19.54 4.79 -0.85
C TRP A 50 19.12 4.48 0.58
N ASP A 51 19.73 3.47 1.21
CA ASP A 51 19.44 3.13 2.60
C ASP A 51 19.89 4.21 3.60
N LEU A 52 20.92 4.99 3.26
CA LEU A 52 21.31 6.18 4.01
C LEU A 52 20.29 7.32 3.87
N LEU A 53 19.81 7.58 2.65
CA LEU A 53 18.93 8.71 2.35
C LEU A 53 17.48 8.48 2.76
N ARG A 54 17.02 7.23 2.80
CA ARG A 54 15.63 6.91 3.08
C ARG A 54 15.29 7.13 4.56
N ALA A 55 14.13 7.69 4.81
CA ALA A 55 13.48 7.55 6.12
C ALA A 55 13.00 6.09 6.25
N HIS A 56 13.58 5.33 7.17
CA HIS A 56 13.11 3.99 7.48
C HIS A 56 11.71 4.08 8.09
N ARG A 57 10.69 3.66 7.32
CA ARG A 57 9.34 3.47 7.84
C ARG A 57 9.19 2.05 8.37
N PRO A 58 8.39 1.83 9.41
CA PRO A 58 8.12 0.49 9.90
C PRO A 58 7.58 -0.37 8.76
N THR A 59 8.09 -1.60 8.64
CA THR A 59 7.54 -2.59 7.72
C THR A 59 6.11 -2.88 8.14
N THR A 60 5.16 -2.41 7.35
CA THR A 60 3.74 -2.76 7.53
C THR A 60 3.45 -4.10 6.87
N ASN A 61 2.29 -4.69 7.10
CA ASN A 61 1.83 -5.87 6.34
C ASN A 61 1.01 -5.48 5.09
N MET A 62 0.94 -4.19 4.77
CA MET A 62 0.12 -3.67 3.67
C MET A 62 0.49 -4.31 2.32
N GLN A 63 1.77 -4.59 2.07
CA GLN A 63 2.21 -5.28 0.84
C GLN A 63 1.55 -6.65 0.66
N TYR A 64 1.20 -7.35 1.75
CA TYR A 64 0.55 -8.66 1.67
C TYR A 64 -0.96 -8.53 1.41
N ILE A 65 -1.55 -7.37 1.69
CA ILE A 65 -2.92 -7.05 1.31
C ILE A 65 -2.98 -6.60 -0.16
N LEU A 66 -1.98 -5.84 -0.61
CA LEU A 66 -1.98 -5.26 -1.95
C LEU A 66 -1.49 -6.24 -3.03
N TRP A 67 -0.46 -7.03 -2.73
CA TRP A 67 0.32 -7.79 -3.71
C TRP A 67 0.30 -9.30 -3.41
N HIS A 68 -0.86 -9.83 -3.03
CA HIS A 68 -1.05 -11.27 -2.83
C HIS A 68 -1.20 -12.01 -4.17
N PRO A 69 -1.08 -13.35 -4.21
CA PRO A 69 -1.12 -14.12 -5.47
C PRO A 69 -2.42 -14.00 -6.30
N LEU A 70 -3.52 -13.55 -5.70
CA LEU A 70 -4.83 -13.37 -6.35
C LEU A 70 -5.16 -11.90 -6.64
N HIS A 71 -4.19 -10.99 -6.48
CA HIS A 71 -4.45 -9.57 -6.62
C HIS A 71 -4.73 -9.19 -8.07
N VAL A 72 -5.56 -8.15 -8.26
CA VAL A 72 -5.81 -7.56 -9.57
C VAL A 72 -5.15 -6.19 -9.58
N PRO A 73 -4.19 -5.90 -10.49
CA PRO A 73 -3.40 -4.67 -10.46
C PRO A 73 -4.21 -3.39 -10.31
N ARG A 74 -5.32 -3.24 -11.06
CA ARG A 74 -6.19 -2.06 -10.96
C ARG A 74 -6.85 -1.89 -9.58
N LEU A 75 -7.26 -3.00 -8.95
CA LEU A 75 -7.93 -2.97 -7.65
C LEU A 75 -6.91 -2.66 -6.54
N SER A 76 -5.74 -3.33 -6.60
CA SER A 76 -4.62 -3.08 -5.69
C SER A 76 -4.12 -1.65 -5.78
N PHE A 77 -4.03 -1.09 -6.98
CA PHE A 77 -3.62 0.30 -7.17
C PHE A 77 -4.58 1.29 -6.52
N ILE A 78 -5.89 1.12 -6.70
CA ILE A 78 -6.89 1.97 -6.06
C ILE A 78 -6.90 1.80 -4.54
N LEU A 79 -6.78 0.56 -4.04
CA LEU A 79 -6.65 0.31 -2.60
C LEU A 79 -5.39 0.95 -2.01
N TRP A 80 -4.27 0.87 -2.72
CA TRP A 80 -3.02 1.52 -2.32
C TRP A 80 -3.20 3.03 -2.22
N LEU A 81 -3.77 3.67 -3.25
CA LEU A 81 -4.09 5.10 -3.20
C LEU A 81 -5.03 5.44 -2.04
N ALA A 82 -6.08 4.64 -1.80
CA ALA A 82 -7.00 4.82 -0.68
C ALA A 82 -6.25 4.76 0.66
N SER A 83 -5.32 3.81 0.83
CA SER A 83 -4.56 3.65 2.06
C SER A 83 -3.65 4.84 2.39
N GLN A 84 -3.26 5.60 1.37
CA GLN A 84 -2.45 6.81 1.51
C GLN A 84 -3.31 8.08 1.59
N GLY A 85 -4.64 7.95 1.58
CA GLY A 85 -5.59 9.07 1.47
C GLY A 85 -5.45 9.82 0.14
N ARG A 86 -4.91 9.20 -0.91
CA ARG A 86 -4.54 9.84 -2.19
C ARG A 86 -5.59 9.70 -3.29
N LEU A 87 -6.73 9.06 -3.03
CA LEU A 87 -7.85 9.14 -3.96
C LEU A 87 -8.45 10.54 -3.90
N SER A 88 -8.85 11.09 -5.04
CA SER A 88 -9.53 12.38 -5.14
C SER A 88 -10.95 12.29 -4.57
N THR A 89 -11.06 12.32 -3.24
CA THR A 89 -12.28 12.62 -2.50
C THR A 89 -12.46 14.15 -2.47
N LYS A 90 -13.71 14.63 -2.31
CA LYS A 90 -14.02 16.07 -2.40
C LYS A 90 -13.28 16.93 -1.36
N ASP A 91 -12.85 16.35 -0.25
CA ASP A 91 -11.97 16.97 0.75
C ASP A 91 -10.60 17.43 0.19
N ARG A 92 -10.16 16.89 -0.96
CA ARG A 92 -8.93 17.32 -1.65
C ARG A 92 -9.16 18.15 -2.91
N VAL A 93 -10.42 18.29 -3.34
CA VAL A 93 -10.81 19.08 -4.52
C VAL A 93 -11.42 20.40 -4.03
N HIS A 94 -10.59 21.25 -3.42
CA HIS A 94 -10.93 22.67 -3.25
C HIS A 94 -10.86 23.47 -4.58
N THR A 95 -10.58 22.81 -5.70
CA THR A 95 -10.20 23.45 -6.97
C THR A 95 -11.17 23.26 -8.12
N VAL A 96 -12.29 22.55 -7.96
CA VAL A 96 -13.28 22.40 -9.04
C VAL A 96 -14.68 22.54 -8.48
N ASN A 97 -15.25 23.75 -8.55
CA ASN A 97 -16.68 24.11 -8.57
C ASN A 97 -17.71 23.00 -8.21
N MET A 98 -17.58 22.40 -7.02
CA MET A 98 -18.56 21.45 -6.49
C MET A 98 -19.27 22.16 -5.36
N GLU A 99 -20.45 22.70 -5.66
CA GLU A 99 -21.26 23.52 -4.75
C GLU A 99 -21.72 22.77 -3.49
N ASP A 100 -21.56 21.45 -3.43
CA ASP A 100 -21.94 20.64 -2.28
C ASP A 100 -20.86 19.57 -1.99
N GLY A 101 -20.24 19.69 -0.81
CA GLY A 101 -19.27 18.74 -0.24
C GLY A 101 -19.88 17.39 0.16
N SER A 102 -21.18 17.20 -0.04
CA SER A 102 -21.89 15.95 0.25
C SER A 102 -21.32 14.74 -0.50
N CYS A 103 -21.33 13.60 0.18
CA CYS A 103 -21.04 12.28 -0.36
C CYS A 103 -22.08 11.90 -1.42
N LYS A 104 -21.65 11.65 -2.65
CA LYS A 104 -22.58 11.32 -3.75
C LYS A 104 -23.18 9.92 -3.66
N LEU A 105 -22.72 9.09 -2.73
CA LEU A 105 -23.34 7.78 -2.48
C LEU A 105 -24.60 7.86 -1.62
N CYS A 106 -24.61 8.70 -0.58
CA CYS A 106 -25.74 8.82 0.36
C CYS A 106 -26.45 10.18 0.32
N ASN A 107 -25.79 11.25 -0.16
CA ASN A 107 -26.23 12.64 -0.10
C ASN A 107 -26.62 13.14 1.31
N GLN A 108 -26.05 12.54 2.38
CA GLN A 108 -26.44 12.82 3.77
C GLN A 108 -25.33 13.40 4.65
N ALA A 109 -24.06 13.23 4.26
CA ALA A 109 -22.92 13.71 5.04
C ALA A 109 -21.79 14.17 4.12
N THR A 110 -20.84 14.93 4.66
CA THR A 110 -19.63 15.36 3.94
C THR A 110 -18.80 14.18 3.47
N GLU A 111 -18.32 14.24 2.23
CA GLU A 111 -17.48 13.19 1.67
C GLU A 111 -16.06 13.25 2.23
N THR A 112 -15.65 12.19 2.92
CA THR A 112 -14.27 11.89 3.32
C THR A 112 -13.93 10.45 2.91
N HIS A 113 -12.65 10.04 2.88
CA HIS A 113 -12.32 8.62 2.64
C HIS A 113 -13.01 7.69 3.64
N GLU A 114 -13.03 8.09 4.91
CA GLU A 114 -13.64 7.29 5.98
C GLU A 114 -15.14 7.14 5.78
N HIS A 115 -15.82 8.25 5.45
CA HIS A 115 -17.24 8.21 5.14
C HIS A 115 -17.51 7.38 3.89
N LEU A 116 -16.80 7.66 2.79
CA LEU A 116 -17.03 7.03 1.50
C LEU A 116 -16.97 5.50 1.58
N PHE A 117 -16.00 4.93 2.30
CA PHE A 117 -15.80 3.48 2.32
C PHE A 117 -16.51 2.76 3.46
N PHE A 118 -16.78 3.41 4.60
CA PHE A 118 -17.28 2.70 5.79
C PHE A 118 -18.43 3.37 6.54
N GLN A 119 -18.44 4.69 6.73
CA GLN A 119 -19.53 5.34 7.47
C GLN A 119 -20.75 5.66 6.61
N CYS A 120 -20.60 5.67 5.28
CA CYS A 120 -21.69 5.89 4.35
C CYS A 120 -22.70 4.76 4.42
N LEU A 121 -23.98 5.09 4.60
CA LEU A 121 -25.08 4.12 4.67
C LEU A 121 -25.12 3.20 3.44
N PHE A 122 -24.89 3.75 2.25
CA PHE A 122 -24.83 2.96 1.02
C PHE A 122 -23.66 1.97 1.05
N SER A 123 -22.48 2.41 1.47
CA SER A 123 -21.30 1.55 1.57
C SER A 123 -21.46 0.46 2.64
N ALA A 124 -22.11 0.79 3.76
CA ALA A 124 -22.44 -0.17 4.81
C ALA A 124 -23.36 -1.30 4.30
N GLN A 125 -24.36 -0.98 3.47
CA GLN A 125 -25.22 -1.98 2.83
C GLN A 125 -24.44 -2.91 1.88
N VAL A 126 -23.49 -2.35 1.12
CA VAL A 126 -22.60 -3.13 0.26
C VAL A 126 -21.74 -4.08 1.11
N TRP A 127 -21.09 -3.57 2.15
CA TRP A 127 -20.27 -4.38 3.06
C TRP A 127 -21.06 -5.50 3.73
N GLN A 128 -22.27 -5.22 4.20
CA GLN A 128 -23.14 -6.23 4.80
C GLN A 128 -23.46 -7.35 3.81
N THR A 129 -23.82 -7.00 2.58
CA THR A 129 -24.14 -7.97 1.53
C THR A 129 -22.92 -8.81 1.15
N VAL A 130 -21.76 -8.16 0.95
CA VAL A 130 -20.49 -8.82 0.61
C VAL A 130 -20.05 -9.77 1.74
N ASN A 131 -20.10 -9.34 2.99
CA ASN A 131 -19.74 -10.16 4.16
C ASN A 131 -20.62 -11.41 4.27
N ASN A 132 -21.94 -11.23 4.14
CA ASN A 132 -22.91 -12.31 4.24
C ASN A 132 -22.72 -13.37 3.14
N LYS A 133 -22.39 -12.92 1.92
CA LYS A 133 -22.16 -13.80 0.78
C LYS A 133 -20.81 -14.51 0.87
N ALA A 134 -19.75 -13.80 1.24
CA ALA A 134 -18.40 -14.36 1.39
C ALA A 134 -18.23 -15.22 2.65
N LYS A 135 -19.20 -15.22 3.58
CA LYS A 135 -19.08 -15.83 4.92
C LYS A 135 -17.83 -15.33 5.67
N MET A 136 -17.49 -14.06 5.47
CA MET A 136 -16.37 -13.38 6.11
C MET A 136 -16.90 -12.13 6.84
N HIS A 137 -16.60 -12.02 8.12
CA HIS A 137 -17.06 -10.89 8.93
C HIS A 137 -15.97 -9.81 8.99
N TRP A 138 -16.06 -8.82 8.11
CA TRP A 138 -15.29 -7.59 8.24
C TRP A 138 -15.91 -6.73 9.33
N PRO A 139 -15.11 -6.23 10.30
CA PRO A 139 -15.64 -5.40 11.36
C PRO A 139 -16.03 -4.03 10.81
N SER A 140 -17.06 -3.43 11.38
CA SER A 140 -17.44 -2.05 11.08
C SER A 140 -16.54 -1.12 11.90
N LEU A 141 -15.42 -0.70 11.31
CA LEU A 141 -14.42 0.17 11.94
C LEU A 141 -14.18 1.41 11.08
N PRO A 142 -13.72 2.52 11.69
CA PRO A 142 -13.03 3.61 10.99
C PRO A 142 -11.99 3.10 10.00
N TRP A 143 -11.77 3.83 8.91
CA TRP A 143 -10.86 3.41 7.82
C TRP A 143 -9.45 3.06 8.32
N ALA A 144 -8.87 3.91 9.17
CA ALA A 144 -7.53 3.70 9.70
C ALA A 144 -7.45 2.41 10.55
N ASP A 145 -8.41 2.23 11.46
CA ASP A 145 -8.49 1.07 12.35
C ASP A 145 -8.75 -0.22 11.57
N LEU A 146 -9.57 -0.15 10.51
CA LEU A 146 -9.83 -1.28 9.65
C LEU A 146 -8.57 -1.71 8.89
N LEU A 147 -7.81 -0.77 8.34
CA LEU A 147 -6.55 -1.09 7.67
C LEU A 147 -5.57 -1.71 8.66
N GLN A 148 -5.48 -1.18 9.88
CA GLN A 148 -4.65 -1.75 10.93
C GLN A 148 -5.10 -3.17 11.29
N TRP A 149 -6.40 -3.38 11.47
CA TRP A 149 -6.99 -4.69 11.70
C TRP A 149 -6.66 -5.65 10.55
N ALA A 150 -6.85 -5.25 9.30
CA ALA A 150 -6.57 -6.07 8.12
C ALA A 150 -5.07 -6.45 8.07
N MET A 151 -4.18 -5.49 8.32
CA MET A 151 -2.74 -5.72 8.40
C MET A 151 -2.34 -6.66 9.54
N SER A 152 -3.10 -6.68 10.65
CA SER A 152 -2.87 -7.64 11.74
C SER A 152 -3.26 -9.08 11.37
N ARG A 153 -4.22 -9.25 10.45
CA ARG A 153 -4.74 -10.56 10.04
C ARG A 153 -3.95 -11.18 8.89
N VAL A 154 -3.46 -10.36 7.97
CA VAL A 154 -2.74 -10.82 6.77
C VAL A 154 -1.25 -11.00 7.08
N LYS A 155 -0.69 -12.12 6.63
CA LYS A 155 0.72 -12.52 6.84
C LYS A 155 1.37 -12.86 5.51
N LYS A 156 2.71 -12.78 5.43
CA LYS A 156 3.52 -13.12 4.23
C LYS A 156 3.18 -14.50 3.63
N LYS A 157 3.00 -15.51 4.49
CA LYS A 157 2.58 -16.87 4.11
C LYS A 157 1.12 -17.10 4.52
N GLY A 158 0.24 -16.18 4.09
CA GLY A 158 -1.19 -16.27 4.36
C GLY A 158 -1.84 -17.44 3.60
N GLY A 159 -2.82 -18.09 4.22
CA GLY A 159 -3.66 -19.07 3.54
C GLY A 159 -4.66 -18.41 2.59
N ILE A 160 -5.42 -19.22 1.84
CA ILE A 160 -6.39 -18.75 0.85
C ILE A 160 -7.40 -17.74 1.40
N ASN A 161 -7.88 -17.92 2.64
CA ASN A 161 -8.83 -16.98 3.26
C ASN A 161 -8.25 -15.56 3.42
N ASN A 162 -6.93 -15.44 3.66
CA ASN A 162 -6.28 -14.12 3.72
C ASN A 162 -6.25 -13.45 2.34
N HIS A 163 -6.01 -14.23 1.28
CA HIS A 163 -6.03 -13.74 -0.09
C HIS A 163 -7.44 -13.35 -0.54
N ILE A 164 -8.45 -14.17 -0.23
CA ILE A 164 -9.86 -13.85 -0.50
C ILE A 164 -10.28 -12.59 0.25
N GLY A 165 -9.93 -12.47 1.53
CA GLY A 165 -10.20 -11.26 2.31
C GLY A 165 -9.55 -10.01 1.68
N SER A 166 -8.27 -10.09 1.30
CA SER A 166 -7.56 -8.96 0.67
C SER A 166 -8.18 -8.59 -0.69
N LEU A 167 -8.60 -9.59 -1.46
CA LEU A 167 -9.28 -9.39 -2.74
C LEU A 167 -10.68 -8.77 -2.55
N LEU A 168 -11.42 -9.17 -1.52
CA LEU A 168 -12.70 -8.56 -1.16
C LEU A 168 -12.51 -7.10 -0.77
N LEU A 169 -11.52 -6.80 0.06
CA LEU A 169 -11.22 -5.43 0.47
C LEU A 169 -10.92 -4.54 -0.74
N SER A 170 -9.99 -4.97 -1.59
CA SER A 170 -9.61 -4.21 -2.79
C SER A 170 -10.76 -4.08 -3.79
N SER A 171 -11.56 -5.13 -3.99
CA SER A 171 -12.73 -5.11 -4.88
C SER A 171 -13.80 -4.15 -4.36
N THR A 172 -14.16 -4.21 -3.08
CA THR A 172 -15.19 -3.35 -2.50
C THR A 172 -14.76 -1.88 -2.55
N VAL A 173 -13.53 -1.55 -2.16
CA VAL A 173 -13.00 -0.18 -2.23
C VAL A 173 -13.02 0.34 -3.66
N TYR A 174 -12.57 -0.47 -4.64
CA TYR A 174 -12.59 -0.08 -6.04
C TYR A 174 -14.01 0.19 -6.55
N HIS A 175 -14.96 -0.71 -6.31
CA HIS A 175 -16.31 -0.58 -6.84
C HIS A 175 -17.09 0.57 -6.19
N LEU A 176 -16.89 0.83 -4.90
CA LEU A 176 -17.47 2.00 -4.22
C LEU A 176 -16.90 3.30 -4.81
N TRP A 177 -15.58 3.37 -5.01
CA TRP A 177 -14.94 4.52 -5.63
C TRP A 177 -15.40 4.73 -7.08
N GLN A 178 -15.48 3.67 -7.86
CA GLN A 178 -15.97 3.70 -9.23
C GLN A 178 -17.44 4.19 -9.30
N GLU A 179 -18.30 3.66 -8.43
CA GLU A 179 -19.71 4.07 -8.37
C GLU A 179 -19.84 5.54 -7.99
N ARG A 180 -19.10 6.00 -6.97
CA ARG A 180 -19.07 7.42 -6.61
C ARG A 180 -18.69 8.30 -7.79
N ASN A 181 -17.67 7.92 -8.56
CA ASN A 181 -17.26 8.67 -9.75
C ASN A 181 -18.33 8.64 -10.84
N ARG A 182 -18.98 7.50 -11.07
CA ARG A 182 -20.06 7.39 -12.06
C ARG A 182 -21.24 8.31 -11.73
N ARG A 183 -21.62 8.43 -10.45
CA ARG A 183 -22.67 9.37 -10.02
C ARG A 183 -22.31 10.84 -10.22
N ILE A 184 -21.02 11.16 -10.23
CA ILE A 184 -20.56 12.54 -10.48
C ILE A 184 -20.52 12.86 -11.97
N PHE A 185 -20.04 11.93 -12.80
CA PHE A 185 -19.68 12.22 -14.19
C PHE A 185 -20.65 11.65 -15.23
N CYS A 186 -21.52 10.72 -14.85
CA CYS A 186 -22.36 9.98 -15.81
C CYS A 186 -23.85 9.88 -15.43
N ASP A 187 -24.27 10.52 -14.33
CA ASP A 187 -25.66 10.52 -13.81
C ASP A 187 -26.34 9.12 -13.77
N HIS A 188 -25.52 8.07 -13.61
CA HIS A 188 -25.99 6.69 -13.59
C HIS A 188 -25.71 6.06 -12.23
N HIS A 189 -26.76 5.58 -11.59
CA HIS A 189 -26.74 5.15 -10.19
C HIS A 189 -27.09 3.67 -10.10
N LYS A 190 -26.16 2.86 -9.60
CA LYS A 190 -26.43 1.46 -9.26
C LYS A 190 -26.91 1.34 -7.81
N ALA A 191 -27.86 0.42 -7.59
CA ALA A 191 -28.27 0.01 -6.26
C ALA A 191 -27.12 -0.76 -5.55
N SER A 192 -27.12 -0.76 -4.21
CA SER A 192 -26.08 -1.41 -3.40
C SER A 192 -25.99 -2.92 -3.67
N GLN A 193 -27.11 -3.57 -3.98
CA GLN A 193 -27.16 -4.99 -4.38
C GLN A 193 -26.45 -5.25 -5.71
N ALA A 194 -26.61 -4.35 -6.69
CA ALA A 194 -25.95 -4.48 -7.99
C ALA A 194 -24.42 -4.31 -7.85
N ILE A 195 -23.98 -3.35 -7.03
CA ILE A 195 -22.55 -3.20 -6.71
C ILE A 195 -22.00 -4.43 -5.98
N SER A 196 -22.76 -4.99 -5.05
CA SER A 196 -22.38 -6.21 -4.33
C SER A 196 -22.28 -7.43 -5.25
N ALA A 197 -23.15 -7.52 -6.26
CA ALA A 197 -23.09 -8.55 -7.30
C ALA A 197 -21.83 -8.41 -8.18
N ASP A 198 -21.52 -7.17 -8.60
CA ASP A 198 -20.30 -6.87 -9.36
C ASP A 198 -19.04 -7.29 -8.58
N ILE A 199 -18.97 -6.94 -7.28
CA ILE A 199 -17.86 -7.32 -6.39
C ILE A 199 -17.73 -8.85 -6.28
N TYR A 200 -18.85 -9.54 -6.03
CA TYR A 200 -18.82 -11.00 -5.93
C TYR A 200 -18.33 -11.65 -7.23
N GLN A 201 -18.81 -11.17 -8.38
CA GLN A 201 -18.39 -11.70 -9.67
C GLN A 201 -16.90 -11.43 -9.92
N GLN A 202 -16.42 -10.22 -9.62
CA GLN A 202 -15.01 -9.86 -9.72
C GLN A 202 -14.12 -10.79 -8.89
N VAL A 203 -14.53 -11.12 -7.66
CA VAL A 203 -13.78 -12.03 -6.79
C VAL A 203 -13.86 -13.47 -7.32
N ARG A 204 -15.06 -13.96 -7.63
CA ARG A 204 -15.28 -15.31 -8.18
C ARG A 204 -14.44 -15.56 -9.43
N THR A 205 -14.40 -14.61 -10.37
CA THR A 205 -13.60 -14.73 -11.60
C THR A 205 -12.12 -14.95 -11.27
N GLN A 206 -11.55 -14.21 -10.31
CA GLN A 206 -10.16 -14.43 -9.92
C GLN A 206 -9.94 -15.80 -9.28
N LEU A 207 -10.90 -16.29 -8.48
CA LEU A 207 -10.83 -17.59 -7.83
C LEU A 207 -10.93 -18.76 -8.82
N ILE A 208 -11.74 -18.65 -9.86
CA ILE A 208 -11.84 -19.68 -10.91
C ILE A 208 -10.53 -19.79 -11.69
N HIS A 209 -9.88 -18.67 -12.00
CA HIS A 209 -8.63 -18.68 -12.75
C HIS A 209 -7.39 -18.98 -11.89
N ALA A 210 -7.55 -19.11 -10.57
CA ALA A 210 -6.44 -19.43 -9.68
C ALA A 210 -5.92 -20.85 -9.89
N GLN A 211 -4.60 -20.98 -9.91
CA GLN A 211 -3.92 -22.27 -9.82
C GLN A 211 -4.23 -22.91 -8.46
N ASP A 212 -4.34 -24.24 -8.43
CA ASP A 212 -4.62 -25.03 -7.21
C ASP A 212 -6.00 -24.83 -6.54
N ARG A 213 -6.99 -24.19 -7.20
CA ARG A 213 -8.32 -23.96 -6.61
C ARG A 213 -9.01 -25.24 -6.10
N LEU A 214 -8.73 -26.39 -6.73
CA LEU A 214 -9.26 -27.70 -6.34
C LEU A 214 -8.66 -28.24 -5.04
N LYS A 215 -7.51 -27.71 -4.60
CA LYS A 215 -6.86 -28.07 -3.32
C LYS A 215 -7.37 -27.23 -2.15
N TRP A 216 -8.21 -26.22 -2.40
CA TRP A 216 -8.71 -25.35 -1.33
C TRP A 216 -9.77 -26.04 -0.47
N PRO A 217 -10.03 -25.56 0.76
CA PRO A 217 -11.05 -26.15 1.62
C PRO A 217 -12.42 -26.20 0.92
N VAL A 218 -13.17 -27.30 1.10
CA VAL A 218 -14.50 -27.49 0.47
C VAL A 218 -15.42 -26.31 0.74
N GLN A 219 -15.41 -25.75 1.95
CA GLN A 219 -16.20 -24.56 2.29
C GLN A 219 -15.91 -23.37 1.36
N VAL A 220 -14.65 -23.15 0.96
CA VAL A 220 -14.28 -22.08 0.02
C VAL A 220 -14.82 -22.41 -1.37
N GLN A 221 -14.66 -23.66 -1.82
CA GLN A 221 -15.15 -24.11 -3.12
C GLN A 221 -16.68 -23.97 -3.23
N THR A 222 -17.43 -24.35 -2.20
CA THR A 222 -18.89 -24.22 -2.14
C THR A 222 -19.33 -22.77 -1.99
N THR A 223 -18.72 -21.97 -1.10
CA THR A 223 -19.12 -20.56 -0.90
C THR A 223 -18.97 -19.75 -2.19
N TRP A 224 -17.97 -20.08 -2.99
CA TRP A 224 -17.65 -19.40 -4.23
C TRP A 224 -18.07 -20.19 -5.47
N ASN A 225 -18.90 -21.25 -5.35
CA ASN A 225 -19.38 -22.15 -6.40
C ASN A 225 -18.31 -22.54 -7.46
N LEU A 226 -17.10 -22.90 -7.03
CA LEU A 226 -15.94 -23.07 -7.93
C LEU A 226 -15.95 -24.38 -8.75
N LEU A 227 -16.93 -25.25 -8.53
CA LEU A 227 -17.02 -26.60 -9.13
C LEU A 227 -18.10 -26.73 -10.21
N ASP A 228 -19.00 -25.76 -10.34
CA ASP A 228 -20.18 -25.87 -11.22
C ASP A 228 -19.89 -25.60 -12.70
N ASP A 229 -18.68 -25.20 -13.07
CA ASP A 229 -18.35 -24.76 -14.44
C ASP A 229 -17.96 -25.92 -15.41
N TYR A 230 -18.18 -27.19 -15.03
CA TYR A 230 -17.95 -28.37 -15.91
C TYR A 230 -19.24 -29.02 -16.41
N ALA A 231 -20.39 -28.37 -16.25
CA ALA A 231 -21.69 -28.90 -16.67
C ALA A 231 -22.28 -28.14 -17.88
N HIS A 232 -21.50 -27.85 -18.92
CA HIS A 232 -22.00 -27.50 -20.26
C HIS A 232 -21.01 -27.89 -21.34
#